data_AF-S7U7K4-F1
#
_entry.id   AF-S7U7K4-F1
#
_cell.length_a   1.000
_cell.length_b   1.000
_cell.length_c   1.000
_cell.angle_alpha   90.00
_cell.angle_beta   90.00
_cell.angle_gamma   90.00
#
_symmetry.space_group_name_H-M   'P 1'
#
loop_
_entity.id
_entity.type
_entity.pdbx_description
1 polymer ?
#
loop_
_entity_poly.entity_id
_entity_poly.type
_entity_poly.pdbx_seq_one_letter_code
_entity_poly.pdbx_strand_id
1 'polypeptide(L)'
;MKNQNQHNTSKCPYHGSVTSYNSNRTTNKDWWPNQLNLSILHQHDRKTNPHDEEFNYAEEFQKLDYWALKEDLRKLMTESQDWWPADYGHYGPLFIRMAWHSAGTYRIGDGRGGGSTGTQRFAPLNSWPDNANLDKARRLLWPIKKKYGNKISWADLMILAGNVAIESMGGKTIGFGGGRVDVWHPEEDIYWGAEKEWLASERHSDDGELEHPLAASVMGLIYVNPEGPDGKPDPKAAARDIRETFRRMGMNDEETVALIAGGHTFGKAHGAGPATHVGPEPEAAPIEAQGLGG
;
A
#
# COMPACT_ATOMS: atom_id res chain seq x y z
N MET A 1 15.99 61.15 -27.17
CA MET A 1 15.82 60.70 -25.78
C MET A 1 15.00 59.42 -25.78
N LYS A 2 15.34 58.50 -24.87
CA LYS A 2 15.15 57.05 -24.96
C LYS A 2 13.69 56.58 -24.95
N ASN A 3 13.40 55.63 -25.86
CA ASN A 3 12.28 54.69 -25.83
C ASN A 3 12.28 53.89 -24.52
N GLN A 4 11.18 53.92 -23.78
CA GLN A 4 10.87 52.92 -22.74
C GLN A 4 9.37 52.61 -22.77
N ASN A 5 9.05 51.50 -23.43
CA ASN A 5 7.94 50.62 -23.07
C ASN A 5 8.22 49.25 -23.71
N GLN A 6 9.25 48.58 -23.19
CA GLN A 6 9.44 47.16 -23.43
C GLN A 6 8.44 46.41 -22.56
N HIS A 7 7.40 45.88 -23.20
CA HIS A 7 6.60 44.80 -22.65
C HIS A 7 7.52 43.64 -22.28
N ASN A 8 7.66 43.36 -20.99
CA ASN A 8 8.39 42.19 -20.53
C ASN A 8 7.46 40.97 -20.61
N THR A 9 7.28 40.44 -21.82
CA THR A 9 6.61 39.17 -22.12
C THR A 9 7.53 38.00 -21.79
N SER A 10 7.94 37.87 -20.53
CA SER A 10 8.78 36.77 -20.05
C SER A 10 8.07 35.87 -19.03
N LYS A 11 6.74 35.80 -19.10
CA LYS A 11 5.93 34.78 -18.43
C LYS A 11 5.31 33.89 -19.50
N CYS A 12 5.43 32.57 -19.34
CA CYS A 12 4.78 31.60 -20.21
C CYS A 12 3.28 31.96 -20.36
N PRO A 13 2.78 32.28 -21.56
CA PRO A 13 1.43 32.82 -21.77
C PRO A 13 0.31 31.79 -21.52
N TYR A 14 0.67 30.52 -21.28
CA TYR A 14 -0.26 29.43 -20.99
C TYR A 14 -0.37 29.23 -19.47
N HIS A 15 -1.21 30.02 -18.80
CA HIS A 15 -1.56 29.83 -17.39
C HIS A 15 -2.79 28.90 -17.24
N GLY A 16 -2.94 27.86 -18.06
CA GLY A 16 -4.23 27.15 -18.20
C GLY A 16 -4.17 25.62 -18.09
N SER A 17 -3.03 24.98 -18.33
CA SER A 17 -2.97 23.51 -18.36
C SER A 17 -2.76 22.94 -16.96
N VAL A 18 -3.69 22.09 -16.52
CA VAL A 18 -3.60 21.33 -15.27
C VAL A 18 -2.68 20.14 -15.51
N THR A 19 -1.37 20.33 -15.31
CA THR A 19 -0.36 19.27 -15.47
C THR A 19 0.33 18.90 -14.16
N SER A 20 -0.09 19.47 -13.02
CA SER A 20 0.45 19.17 -11.69
C SER A 20 -0.63 19.23 -10.62
N TYR A 21 -0.62 18.29 -9.68
CA TYR A 21 -1.47 18.32 -8.48
C TYR A 21 -1.10 19.48 -7.51
N ASN A 22 0.11 20.04 -7.63
CA ASN A 22 0.61 21.15 -6.81
C ASN A 22 0.19 22.55 -7.28
N SER A 23 -0.88 22.67 -8.08
CA SER A 23 -1.41 24.00 -8.37
C SER A 23 -2.12 24.52 -7.13
N ASN A 24 -1.70 25.67 -6.57
CA ASN A 24 -2.42 26.46 -5.54
C ASN A 24 -3.77 27.01 -6.06
N ARG A 25 -4.53 26.22 -6.83
CA ARG A 25 -5.78 26.60 -7.46
C ARG A 25 -6.93 25.96 -6.72
N THR A 26 -7.92 26.79 -6.42
CA THR A 26 -9.24 26.36 -5.98
C THR A 26 -9.90 25.52 -7.08
N THR A 27 -10.29 24.30 -6.74
CA THR A 27 -11.04 23.37 -7.58
C THR A 27 -12.54 23.45 -7.28
N ASN A 28 -13.38 22.79 -8.08
CA ASN A 28 -14.82 22.73 -7.82
C ASN A 28 -15.14 22.11 -6.44
N LYS A 29 -14.33 21.15 -5.98
CA LYS A 29 -14.48 20.54 -4.66
C LYS A 29 -14.26 21.56 -3.53
N ASP A 30 -13.37 22.53 -3.73
CA ASP A 30 -13.11 23.56 -2.72
C ASP A 30 -14.27 24.58 -2.64
N TRP A 31 -14.92 24.88 -3.77
CA TRP A 31 -16.11 25.75 -3.80
C TRP A 31 -17.37 25.03 -3.31
N TRP A 32 -17.53 23.76 -3.68
CA TRP A 32 -18.70 22.94 -3.39
C TRP A 32 -18.27 21.60 -2.78
N PRO A 33 -17.84 21.58 -1.51
CA PRO A 33 -17.30 20.38 -0.87
C PRO A 33 -18.29 19.22 -0.76
N ASN A 34 -19.59 19.51 -0.81
CA ASN A 34 -20.68 18.53 -0.76
C ASN A 34 -21.23 18.18 -2.15
N GLN A 35 -20.57 18.61 -3.24
CA GLN A 35 -20.96 18.22 -4.59
C GLN A 35 -20.78 16.71 -4.77
N LEU A 36 -21.74 16.05 -5.43
CA LEU A 36 -21.68 14.63 -5.72
C LEU A 36 -20.42 14.28 -6.53
N ASN A 37 -19.60 13.36 -6.02
CA ASN A 37 -18.42 12.88 -6.71
C ASN A 37 -18.79 11.84 -7.77
N LEU A 38 -18.79 12.23 -9.06
CA LEU A 38 -19.03 11.31 -10.17
C LEU A 38 -17.74 10.60 -10.65
N SER A 39 -16.57 10.99 -10.14
CA SER A 39 -15.28 10.44 -10.58
C SER A 39 -15.11 8.96 -10.27
N ILE A 40 -15.72 8.50 -9.17
CA ILE A 40 -15.74 7.09 -8.76
C ILE A 40 -16.42 6.17 -9.79
N LEU A 41 -17.29 6.70 -10.66
CA LEU A 41 -18.04 5.90 -11.64
C LEU A 41 -17.24 5.61 -12.92
N HIS A 42 -16.13 6.32 -13.13
CA HIS A 42 -15.27 6.17 -14.30
C HIS A 42 -13.80 5.97 -13.92
N GLN A 43 -13.54 5.61 -12.66
CA GLN A 43 -12.23 5.18 -12.21
C GLN A 43 -11.88 3.85 -12.90
N HIS A 44 -10.60 3.64 -13.19
CA HIS A 44 -10.05 2.47 -13.86
C HIS A 44 -10.67 2.19 -15.24
N ASP A 45 -11.14 3.25 -15.92
CA ASP A 45 -11.55 3.18 -17.31
C ASP A 45 -10.38 2.78 -18.23
N ARG A 46 -10.73 2.21 -19.39
CA ARG A 46 -9.83 1.71 -20.43
C ARG A 46 -8.73 2.71 -20.81
N LYS A 47 -9.03 4.01 -20.83
CA LYS A 47 -8.09 5.08 -21.22
C LYS A 47 -6.84 5.18 -20.34
N THR A 48 -6.95 4.77 -19.08
CA THR A 48 -5.83 4.82 -18.12
C THR A 48 -5.03 3.51 -18.09
N ASN A 49 -5.56 2.46 -18.71
CA ASN A 49 -4.91 1.16 -18.80
C ASN A 49 -3.92 1.17 -19.98
N PRO A 50 -2.62 0.89 -19.75
CA PRO A 50 -1.60 0.86 -20.79
C PRO A 50 -1.63 -0.42 -21.64
N HIS A 51 -2.51 -1.38 -21.34
CA HIS A 51 -2.69 -2.58 -22.15
C HIS A 51 -3.63 -2.34 -23.32
N ASP A 52 -3.44 -3.14 -24.38
CA ASP A 52 -4.37 -3.20 -25.52
C ASP A 52 -5.76 -3.66 -25.06
N GLU A 53 -6.81 -3.29 -25.79
CA GLU A 53 -8.19 -3.60 -25.40
C GLU A 53 -8.48 -5.10 -25.32
N GLU A 54 -7.74 -5.90 -26.08
CA GLU A 54 -7.84 -7.36 -26.14
C GLU A 54 -7.02 -8.06 -25.06
N PHE A 55 -6.31 -7.34 -24.19
CA PHE A 55 -5.49 -7.94 -23.14
C PHE A 55 -6.33 -8.74 -22.15
N ASN A 56 -5.99 -10.02 -21.99
CA ASN A 56 -6.61 -10.91 -21.01
C ASN A 56 -5.56 -11.43 -20.03
N TYR A 57 -5.60 -10.92 -18.79
CA TYR A 57 -4.65 -11.31 -17.75
C TYR A 57 -4.72 -12.81 -17.41
N ALA A 58 -5.92 -13.41 -17.42
CA ALA A 58 -6.07 -14.83 -17.10
C ALA A 58 -5.34 -15.70 -18.14
N GLU A 59 -5.43 -15.34 -19.42
CA GLU A 59 -4.70 -16.03 -20.50
C GLU A 59 -3.19 -15.81 -20.41
N GLU A 60 -2.73 -14.60 -20.08
CA GLU A 60 -1.30 -14.32 -19.89
C GLU A 60 -0.73 -15.04 -18.67
N PHE A 61 -1.48 -15.10 -17.56
CA PHE A 61 -1.09 -15.82 -16.36
C PHE A 61 -0.94 -17.33 -16.62
N GLN A 62 -1.79 -17.92 -17.46
CA GLN A 62 -1.66 -19.33 -17.84
C GLN A 62 -0.37 -19.64 -18.64
N LYS A 63 0.24 -18.64 -19.28
CA LYS A 63 1.53 -18.76 -20.00
C LYS A 63 2.74 -18.61 -19.09
N LEU A 64 2.54 -18.33 -17.80
CA LEU A 64 3.59 -18.12 -16.82
C LEU A 64 4.28 -19.44 -16.48
N ASP A 65 5.61 -19.46 -16.55
CA ASP A 65 6.38 -20.53 -15.88
C ASP A 65 6.38 -20.27 -14.37
N TYR A 66 5.32 -20.74 -13.72
CA TYR A 66 5.05 -20.51 -12.31
C TYR A 66 6.15 -21.08 -11.40
N TRP A 67 6.73 -22.23 -11.76
CA TRP A 67 7.77 -22.86 -10.96
C TRP A 67 9.10 -22.13 -11.09
N ALA A 68 9.46 -21.68 -12.30
CA ALA A 68 10.61 -20.81 -12.48
C ALA A 68 10.45 -19.49 -11.69
N LEU A 69 9.25 -18.90 -11.69
CA LEU A 69 8.98 -17.68 -10.91
C LEU A 69 9.20 -17.90 -9.41
N LYS A 70 8.68 -19.01 -8.85
CA LYS A 70 8.90 -19.34 -7.43
C LYS A 70 10.38 -19.54 -7.13
N GLU A 71 11.13 -20.16 -8.03
CA GLU A 71 12.58 -20.35 -7.84
C GLU A 71 13.35 -19.03 -7.87
N ASP A 72 13.02 -18.12 -8.79
CA ASP A 72 13.63 -16.79 -8.81
C ASP A 72 13.30 -15.99 -7.54
N LEU A 73 12.08 -16.12 -7.02
CA LEU A 73 11.69 -15.50 -5.74
C LEU A 73 12.51 -16.06 -4.57
N ARG A 74 12.75 -17.39 -4.53
CA ARG A 74 13.59 -18.01 -3.49
C ARG A 74 15.03 -17.50 -3.55
N LYS A 75 15.60 -17.36 -4.75
CA LYS A 75 16.95 -16.80 -4.93
C LYS A 75 17.02 -15.36 -4.45
N LEU A 76 16.09 -14.51 -4.92
CA LEU A 76 15.98 -13.11 -4.53
C LEU A 76 15.96 -12.94 -3.01
N MET A 77 15.25 -13.81 -2.29
CA MET A 77 15.15 -13.72 -0.83
C MET A 77 16.50 -13.78 -0.11
N THR A 78 17.52 -14.41 -0.72
CA THR A 78 18.87 -14.53 -0.14
C THR A 78 19.93 -13.69 -0.84
N GLU A 79 19.58 -13.03 -1.95
CA GLU A 79 20.46 -12.14 -2.71
C GLU A 79 20.35 -10.71 -2.16
N SER A 80 20.95 -10.49 -0.99
CA SER A 80 20.97 -9.18 -0.33
C SER A 80 21.51 -8.07 -1.25
N GLN A 81 20.85 -6.93 -1.24
CA GLN A 81 21.20 -5.73 -2.00
C GLN A 81 21.82 -4.69 -1.07
N ASP A 82 22.92 -4.05 -1.49
CA ASP A 82 23.64 -3.09 -0.66
C ASP A 82 22.81 -1.86 -0.26
N TRP A 83 21.87 -1.45 -1.11
CA TRP A 83 20.99 -0.30 -0.85
C TRP A 83 19.86 -0.59 0.16
N TRP A 84 19.61 -1.87 0.46
CA TRP A 84 18.69 -2.28 1.53
C TRP A 84 19.06 -3.69 2.03
N PRO A 85 20.11 -3.85 2.86
CA PRO A 85 20.62 -5.16 3.22
C PRO A 85 19.57 -6.04 3.91
N ALA A 86 19.57 -7.34 3.59
CA ALA A 86 18.63 -8.29 4.17
C ALA A 86 18.97 -8.60 5.63
N ASP A 87 17.99 -8.43 6.53
CA ASP A 87 18.12 -8.92 7.90
C ASP A 87 18.42 -10.43 7.89
N TYR A 88 19.44 -10.84 8.63
CA TYR A 88 19.87 -12.23 8.71
C TYR A 88 20.20 -12.88 7.35
N GLY A 89 20.47 -12.07 6.32
CA GLY A 89 20.71 -12.56 4.96
C GLY A 89 19.46 -13.09 4.26
N HIS A 90 18.25 -12.77 4.75
CA HIS A 90 17.00 -13.29 4.17
C HIS A 90 15.85 -12.25 4.18
N TYR A 91 15.36 -11.83 3.01
CA TYR A 91 14.23 -10.89 2.86
C TYR A 91 12.84 -11.49 3.15
N GLY A 92 12.75 -12.80 3.33
CA GLY A 92 11.49 -13.52 3.55
C GLY A 92 10.53 -12.82 4.53
N PRO A 93 10.95 -12.46 5.76
CA PRO A 93 10.07 -11.80 6.71
C PRO A 93 9.55 -10.43 6.22
N LEU A 94 10.35 -9.67 5.47
CA LEU A 94 9.92 -8.41 4.86
C LEU A 94 8.85 -8.64 3.79
N PHE A 95 8.97 -9.70 2.99
CA PHE A 95 7.95 -10.06 2.00
C PHE A 95 6.67 -10.61 2.63
N ILE A 96 6.76 -11.32 3.76
CA ILE A 96 5.58 -11.71 4.55
C ILE A 96 4.83 -10.46 5.02
N ARG A 97 5.54 -9.49 5.61
CA ARG A 97 4.93 -8.21 6.01
C ARG A 97 4.31 -7.49 4.82
N MET A 98 5.00 -7.40 3.68
CA MET A 98 4.47 -6.75 2.49
C MET A 98 3.16 -7.39 2.00
N ALA A 99 3.13 -8.73 1.91
CA ALA A 99 1.93 -9.46 1.50
C ALA A 99 0.79 -9.30 2.52
N TRP A 100 1.10 -9.37 3.82
CA TRP A 100 0.16 -9.12 4.91
C TRP A 100 -0.46 -7.73 4.81
N HIS A 101 0.36 -6.68 4.68
CA HIS A 101 -0.13 -5.30 4.55
C HIS A 101 -0.87 -5.06 3.24
N SER A 102 -0.58 -5.82 2.19
CA SER A 102 -1.29 -5.71 0.92
C SER A 102 -2.70 -6.30 1.05
N ALA A 103 -2.87 -7.42 1.76
CA ALA A 103 -4.16 -8.05 1.96
C ALA A 103 -4.94 -7.45 3.15
N GLY A 104 -4.24 -6.90 4.13
CA GLY A 104 -4.77 -6.50 5.43
C GLY A 104 -5.51 -5.17 5.44
N THR A 105 -5.75 -4.53 4.30
CA THR A 105 -6.61 -3.33 4.25
C THR A 105 -8.09 -3.67 4.04
N TYR A 106 -8.41 -4.96 3.87
CA TYR A 106 -9.75 -5.46 3.57
C TYR A 106 -10.77 -5.19 4.68
N ARG A 107 -12.04 -4.98 4.31
CA ARG A 107 -13.11 -4.59 5.23
C ARG A 107 -14.39 -5.33 4.84
N ILE A 108 -15.03 -6.02 5.79
CA ILE A 108 -16.32 -6.70 5.50
C ILE A 108 -17.49 -5.72 5.34
N GLY A 109 -17.36 -4.49 5.88
CA GLY A 109 -18.45 -3.50 5.90
C GLY A 109 -18.86 -3.01 4.52
N ASP A 110 -17.92 -2.97 3.57
CA ASP A 110 -18.14 -2.52 2.19
C ASP A 110 -17.41 -3.38 1.14
N GLY A 111 -16.61 -4.37 1.56
CA GLY A 111 -15.84 -5.24 0.67
C GLY A 111 -14.62 -4.58 0.04
N ARG A 112 -14.23 -3.37 0.50
CA ARG A 112 -13.13 -2.59 -0.06
C ARG A 112 -11.79 -2.92 0.58
N GLY A 113 -10.72 -2.44 -0.03
CA GLY A 113 -9.34 -2.77 0.33
C GLY A 113 -8.98 -4.20 -0.04
N GLY A 114 -7.91 -4.70 0.57
CA GLY A 114 -7.35 -6.00 0.28
C GLY A 114 -6.33 -6.00 -0.87
N GLY A 115 -5.83 -7.19 -1.19
CA GLY A 115 -4.71 -7.36 -2.12
C GLY A 115 -5.09 -7.56 -3.59
N SER A 116 -6.37 -7.46 -3.95
CA SER A 116 -6.90 -7.87 -5.26
C SER A 116 -6.50 -6.98 -6.44
N THR A 117 -6.15 -5.72 -6.19
CA THR A 117 -5.88 -4.71 -7.22
C THR A 117 -4.42 -4.21 -7.22
N GLY A 118 -3.63 -4.66 -6.25
CA GLY A 118 -2.22 -4.26 -6.11
C GLY A 118 -2.02 -2.81 -5.68
N THR A 119 -3.02 -2.18 -5.07
CA THR A 119 -3.05 -0.74 -4.77
C THR A 119 -2.08 -0.28 -3.68
N GLN A 120 -1.42 -1.20 -2.96
CA GLN A 120 -0.28 -0.85 -2.09
C GLN A 120 0.85 -0.13 -2.84
N ARG A 121 0.91 -0.23 -4.18
CA ARG A 121 1.88 0.49 -5.02
C ARG A 121 1.51 1.95 -5.32
N PHE A 122 0.33 2.40 -4.91
CA PHE A 122 -0.20 3.74 -5.17
C PHE A 122 -0.55 4.47 -3.89
N ALA A 123 -0.71 5.79 -3.97
CA ALA A 123 -1.30 6.59 -2.91
C ALA A 123 -2.74 6.10 -2.60
N PRO A 124 -3.22 6.25 -1.34
CA PRO A 124 -2.45 6.67 -0.17
C PRO A 124 -1.60 5.54 0.43
N LEU A 125 -1.87 4.28 0.06
CA LEU A 125 -1.30 3.10 0.72
C LEU A 125 0.22 3.00 0.60
N ASN A 126 0.81 3.46 -0.51
CA ASN A 126 2.26 3.46 -0.68
C ASN A 126 2.99 4.35 0.34
N SER A 127 2.26 5.24 1.02
CA SER A 127 2.76 6.28 1.91
C SER A 127 2.09 6.29 3.28
N TRP A 128 1.26 5.30 3.59
CA TRP A 128 0.78 5.09 4.95
C TRP A 128 1.96 4.82 5.91
N PRO A 129 1.95 5.38 7.14
CA PRO A 129 3.01 5.14 8.11
C PRO A 129 3.26 3.65 8.37
N ASP A 130 2.20 2.84 8.46
CA ASP A 130 2.34 1.40 8.71
C ASP A 130 2.91 0.64 7.50
N ASN A 131 2.96 1.26 6.33
CA ASN A 131 3.62 0.73 5.13
C ASN A 131 5.05 1.24 4.94
N ALA A 132 5.64 1.89 5.96
CA ALA A 132 7.02 2.34 5.93
C ALA A 132 7.98 1.22 5.50
N ASN A 133 8.92 1.57 4.61
CA ASN A 133 9.90 0.67 3.99
C ASN A 133 9.34 -0.48 3.12
N LEU A 134 8.02 -0.58 2.92
CA LEU A 134 7.45 -1.54 1.95
C LEU A 134 7.64 -1.07 0.49
N ASP A 135 7.95 0.20 0.27
CA ASP A 135 8.47 0.71 -1.00
C ASP A 135 9.79 0.00 -1.38
N LYS A 136 10.68 -0.26 -0.41
CA LYS A 136 11.91 -1.06 -0.61
C LYS A 136 11.57 -2.51 -0.96
N ALA A 137 10.61 -3.11 -0.25
CA ALA A 137 10.15 -4.48 -0.51
C ALA A 137 9.60 -4.63 -1.95
N ARG A 138 8.74 -3.73 -2.39
CA ARG A 138 8.22 -3.71 -3.77
C ARG A 138 9.34 -3.47 -4.79
N ARG A 139 10.31 -2.60 -4.47
CA ARG A 139 11.48 -2.35 -5.33
C ARG A 139 12.37 -3.58 -5.50
N LEU A 140 12.57 -4.38 -4.45
CA LEU A 140 13.30 -5.66 -4.54
C LEU A 140 12.64 -6.65 -5.51
N LEU A 141 11.31 -6.62 -5.63
CA LEU A 141 10.55 -7.49 -6.55
C LEU A 141 10.52 -6.99 -8.00
N TRP A 142 10.95 -5.75 -8.27
CA TRP A 142 10.91 -5.18 -9.62
C TRP A 142 11.67 -6.01 -10.68
N PRO A 143 12.88 -6.54 -10.43
CA PRO A 143 13.58 -7.40 -11.39
C PRO A 143 12.76 -8.65 -11.77
N ILE A 144 12.01 -9.22 -10.83
CA ILE A 144 11.09 -10.34 -11.06
C ILE A 144 9.93 -9.88 -11.95
N LYS A 145 9.24 -8.79 -11.59
CA LYS A 145 8.16 -8.23 -12.42
C LYS A 145 8.64 -7.92 -13.85
N LYS A 146 9.85 -7.36 -13.98
CA LYS A 146 10.47 -7.04 -15.26
C LYS A 146 10.73 -8.30 -16.10
N LYS A 147 11.22 -9.39 -15.48
CA LYS A 147 11.50 -10.67 -16.16
C LYS A 147 10.23 -11.32 -16.70
N TYR A 148 9.15 -11.32 -15.91
CA TYR A 148 7.92 -12.04 -16.24
C TYR A 148 6.85 -11.18 -16.93
N GLY A 149 7.02 -9.86 -16.96
CA GLY A 149 6.18 -8.94 -17.73
C GLY A 149 4.71 -9.06 -17.35
N ASN A 150 3.84 -9.13 -18.35
CA ASN A 150 2.38 -9.12 -18.15
C ASN A 150 1.80 -10.48 -17.71
N LYS A 151 2.63 -11.53 -17.64
CA LYS A 151 2.21 -12.87 -17.18
C LYS A 151 2.03 -12.95 -15.67
N ILE A 152 2.47 -11.94 -14.92
CA ILE A 152 2.25 -11.81 -13.49
C ILE A 152 1.97 -10.34 -13.17
N SER A 153 0.84 -10.06 -12.54
CA SER A 153 0.48 -8.73 -12.05
C SER A 153 1.29 -8.38 -10.79
N TRP A 154 1.39 -7.10 -10.46
CA TRP A 154 1.91 -6.69 -9.15
C TRP A 154 1.03 -7.20 -8.00
N ALA A 155 -0.29 -7.19 -8.19
CA ALA A 155 -1.24 -7.71 -7.23
C ALA A 155 -0.96 -9.18 -6.85
N ASP A 156 -0.76 -10.05 -7.85
CA ASP A 156 -0.40 -11.45 -7.59
C ASP A 156 1.04 -11.60 -7.09
N LEU A 157 2.00 -10.86 -7.65
CA LEU A 157 3.41 -10.96 -7.29
C LEU A 157 3.66 -10.62 -5.82
N MET A 158 3.01 -9.58 -5.29
CA MET A 158 3.19 -9.18 -3.89
C MET A 158 2.71 -10.27 -2.91
N ILE A 159 1.56 -10.88 -3.18
CA ILE A 159 1.03 -11.96 -2.35
C ILE A 159 1.85 -13.24 -2.52
N LEU A 160 2.21 -13.59 -3.76
CA LEU A 160 3.03 -14.77 -4.04
C LEU A 160 4.40 -14.69 -3.36
N ALA A 161 5.03 -13.52 -3.31
CA ALA A 161 6.29 -13.32 -2.61
C ALA A 161 6.19 -13.66 -1.11
N GLY A 162 5.08 -13.27 -0.45
CA GLY A 162 4.80 -13.66 0.93
C GLY A 162 4.62 -15.18 1.11
N ASN A 163 3.87 -15.83 0.22
CA ASN A 163 3.69 -17.29 0.25
C ASN A 163 5.01 -18.03 0.05
N VAL A 164 5.80 -17.63 -0.96
CA VAL A 164 7.12 -18.24 -1.22
C VAL A 164 8.08 -18.01 -0.05
N ALA A 165 7.99 -16.85 0.62
CA ALA A 165 8.79 -16.56 1.80
C ALA A 165 8.51 -17.54 2.93
N ILE A 166 7.23 -17.75 3.26
CA ILE A 166 6.82 -18.74 4.28
C ILE A 166 7.35 -20.12 3.92
N GLU A 167 7.17 -20.57 2.67
CA GLU A 167 7.65 -21.87 2.20
C GLU A 167 9.19 -22.00 2.26
N SER A 168 9.92 -20.95 1.90
CA SER A 168 11.40 -20.95 1.92
C SER A 168 11.98 -21.04 3.33
N MET A 169 11.25 -20.57 4.33
CA MET A 169 11.64 -20.60 5.74
C MET A 169 11.05 -21.80 6.49
N GLY A 170 10.57 -22.82 5.76
CA GLY A 170 10.07 -24.08 6.33
C GLY A 170 8.60 -24.07 6.78
N GLY A 171 7.89 -22.96 6.60
CA GLY A 171 6.45 -22.88 6.82
C GLY A 171 5.67 -23.61 5.73
N LYS A 172 4.46 -24.08 6.06
CA LYS A 172 3.56 -24.73 5.10
C LYS A 172 2.45 -23.76 4.71
N THR A 173 2.22 -23.63 3.41
CA THR A 173 1.07 -22.91 2.85
C THR A 173 0.05 -23.92 2.32
N ILE A 174 -1.23 -23.55 2.31
CA ILE A 174 -2.30 -24.39 1.76
C ILE A 174 -2.33 -24.40 0.23
N GLY A 175 -1.63 -23.46 -0.41
CA GLY A 175 -1.63 -23.23 -1.85
C GLY A 175 -1.57 -21.75 -2.19
N PHE A 176 -1.69 -21.44 -3.48
CA PHE A 176 -1.78 -20.08 -3.99
C PHE A 176 -2.66 -20.06 -5.25
N GLY A 177 -3.51 -19.04 -5.37
CA GLY A 177 -4.30 -18.76 -6.57
C GLY A 177 -3.95 -17.38 -7.11
N GLY A 178 -3.57 -17.31 -8.38
CA GLY A 178 -3.43 -16.06 -9.13
C GLY A 178 -4.75 -15.61 -9.76
N GLY A 179 -4.69 -14.53 -10.53
CA GLY A 179 -5.84 -13.96 -11.25
C GLY A 179 -6.18 -12.53 -10.85
N ARG A 180 -5.40 -11.91 -9.97
CA ARG A 180 -5.58 -10.51 -9.57
C ARG A 180 -5.08 -9.58 -10.67
N VAL A 181 -5.94 -8.71 -11.18
CA VAL A 181 -5.59 -7.77 -12.26
C VAL A 181 -5.09 -6.46 -11.65
N ASP A 182 -3.98 -5.94 -12.17
CA ASP A 182 -3.47 -4.63 -11.73
C ASP A 182 -4.42 -3.50 -12.17
N VAL A 183 -4.65 -2.54 -11.27
CA VAL A 183 -5.23 -1.23 -11.61
C VAL A 183 -4.13 -0.21 -11.93
N TRP A 184 -4.44 0.92 -12.55
CA TRP A 184 -3.43 1.83 -13.13
C TRP A 184 -3.33 3.22 -12.50
N HIS A 185 -4.14 3.48 -11.48
CA HIS A 185 -4.10 4.67 -10.66
C HIS A 185 -4.70 4.35 -9.27
N PRO A 186 -4.59 5.25 -8.28
CA PRO A 186 -5.26 5.10 -6.98
C PRO A 186 -6.76 4.85 -7.10
N GLU A 187 -7.30 4.07 -6.15
CA GLU A 187 -8.74 3.97 -5.91
C GLU A 187 -9.21 5.23 -5.15
N GLU A 188 -10.18 5.95 -5.70
CA GLU A 188 -10.70 7.20 -5.10
C GLU A 188 -11.97 6.97 -4.27
N ASP A 189 -12.52 5.77 -4.32
CA ASP A 189 -13.83 5.42 -3.80
C ASP A 189 -13.80 4.72 -2.44
N ILE A 190 -12.62 4.64 -1.81
CA ILE A 190 -12.46 4.04 -0.48
C ILE A 190 -12.44 5.14 0.58
N TYR A 191 -13.38 5.05 1.52
CA TYR A 191 -13.40 5.88 2.72
C TYR A 191 -12.52 5.27 3.81
N TRP A 192 -11.32 5.81 3.97
CA TRP A 192 -10.34 5.36 4.98
C TRP A 192 -10.53 5.98 6.38
N GLY A 193 -11.44 6.95 6.50
CA GLY A 193 -11.68 7.77 7.69
C GLY A 193 -11.68 9.26 7.35
N ALA A 194 -12.22 10.07 8.26
CA ALA A 194 -12.38 11.51 8.07
C ALA A 194 -11.14 12.33 8.49
N GLU A 195 -10.18 11.71 9.18
CA GLU A 195 -9.03 12.37 9.77
C GLU A 195 -8.19 13.14 8.75
N LYS A 196 -7.53 14.20 9.22
CA LYS A 196 -6.67 15.06 8.40
C LYS A 196 -5.18 14.84 8.64
N GLU A 197 -4.83 14.04 9.64
CA GLU A 197 -3.45 13.75 10.04
C GLU A 197 -3.24 12.24 10.09
N TRP A 198 -2.03 11.81 9.70
CA TRP A 198 -1.61 10.43 9.89
C TRP A 198 -1.52 10.09 11.36
N LEU A 199 -1.85 8.85 11.71
CA LEU A 199 -1.84 8.35 13.08
C LEU A 199 -2.85 9.01 14.04
N ALA A 200 -3.76 9.84 13.52
CA ALA A 200 -4.91 10.34 14.26
C ALA A 200 -6.00 9.27 14.41
N SER A 201 -6.76 9.35 15.50
CA SER A 201 -7.79 8.38 15.91
C SER A 201 -9.10 9.08 16.28
N GLU A 202 -9.69 9.81 15.33
CA GLU A 202 -10.99 10.50 15.48
C GLU A 202 -12.11 9.68 14.83
N ARG A 203 -12.16 8.39 15.19
CA ARG A 203 -13.01 7.38 14.55
C ARG A 203 -13.73 6.46 15.52
N HIS A 204 -13.73 6.79 16.80
CA HIS A 204 -14.48 6.07 17.82
C HIS A 204 -15.62 6.97 18.30
N SER A 205 -16.80 6.39 18.51
CA SER A 205 -17.91 7.11 19.14
C SER A 205 -17.61 7.40 20.63
N ASP A 206 -18.49 8.16 21.27
CA ASP A 206 -18.41 8.41 22.72
C ASP A 206 -18.46 7.11 23.55
N ASP A 207 -19.10 6.07 23.02
CA ASP A 207 -19.18 4.74 23.62
C ASP A 207 -17.95 3.86 23.31
N GLY A 208 -16.97 4.38 22.55
CA GLY A 208 -15.75 3.67 22.16
C GLY A 208 -15.92 2.75 20.95
N GLU A 209 -17.05 2.81 20.24
CA GLU A 209 -17.30 1.97 19.07
C GLU A 209 -16.60 2.53 17.84
N LEU A 210 -15.82 1.70 17.15
CA LEU A 210 -15.14 2.08 15.91
C LEU A 210 -16.18 2.43 14.83
N GLU A 211 -15.98 3.54 14.12
CA GLU A 211 -16.86 4.02 13.06
C GLU A 211 -17.05 2.97 11.96
N HIS A 212 -18.28 2.74 11.50
CA HIS A 212 -18.54 1.88 10.35
C HIS A 212 -18.37 2.68 9.04
N PRO A 213 -17.70 2.15 7.99
CA PRO A 213 -17.28 0.76 7.83
C PRO A 213 -15.90 0.45 8.37
N LEU A 214 -15.18 1.37 9.04
CA LEU A 214 -13.75 1.32 9.46
C LEU A 214 -13.35 0.08 10.28
N ALA A 215 -12.07 -0.35 10.18
CA ALA A 215 -11.52 -1.63 10.67
C ALA A 215 -10.04 -1.52 11.02
N ALA A 216 -9.53 -0.29 11.04
CA ALA A 216 -8.27 0.05 11.64
C ALA A 216 -8.56 1.06 12.74
N SER A 217 -7.97 0.91 13.92
CA SER A 217 -8.23 1.82 15.04
C SER A 217 -7.61 3.20 14.86
N VAL A 218 -6.73 3.38 13.86
CA VAL A 218 -6.01 4.63 13.61
C VAL A 218 -5.82 4.87 12.10
N MET A 219 -5.86 6.12 11.66
CA MET A 219 -5.60 6.50 10.27
C MET A 219 -4.16 6.14 9.86
N GLY A 220 -4.01 5.42 8.75
CA GLY A 220 -2.71 5.02 8.23
C GLY A 220 -2.12 3.75 8.85
N LEU A 221 -2.86 3.06 9.72
CA LEU A 221 -2.54 1.72 10.21
C LEU A 221 -3.34 0.64 9.48
N ILE A 222 -2.80 -0.57 9.44
CA ILE A 222 -3.49 -1.73 8.87
C ILE A 222 -4.60 -2.21 9.83
N TYR A 223 -4.29 -2.44 11.11
CA TYR A 223 -5.25 -2.91 12.12
C TYR A 223 -5.27 -2.05 13.37
N VAL A 224 -4.21 -2.14 14.19
CA VAL A 224 -4.14 -1.53 15.52
C VAL A 224 -2.81 -0.84 15.74
N ASN A 225 -2.74 0.06 16.72
CA ASN A 225 -1.49 0.64 17.16
C ASN A 225 -0.62 -0.41 17.89
N PRO A 226 0.62 -0.68 17.43
CA PRO A 226 1.50 -1.67 18.06
C PRO A 226 1.91 -1.31 19.50
N GLU A 227 1.82 -0.04 19.90
CA GLU A 227 2.09 0.43 21.26
C GLU A 227 0.86 0.35 22.19
N GLY A 228 -0.30 -0.04 21.63
CA GLY A 228 -1.59 -0.05 22.30
C GLY A 228 -2.43 1.21 22.02
N PRO A 229 -3.70 1.24 22.48
CA PRO A 229 -4.63 2.33 22.17
C PRO A 229 -4.08 3.69 22.66
N ASP A 230 -4.14 4.71 21.81
CA ASP A 230 -3.50 6.03 22.01
C ASP A 230 -1.99 5.99 22.31
N GLY A 231 -1.29 4.92 21.93
CA GLY A 231 0.13 4.71 22.28
C GLY A 231 0.34 4.33 23.76
N LYS A 232 -0.72 3.90 24.46
CA LYS A 232 -0.63 3.44 25.85
C LYS A 232 -0.42 1.93 25.88
N PRO A 233 0.63 1.44 26.57
CA PRO A 233 0.96 0.02 26.62
C PRO A 233 0.03 -0.74 27.59
N ASP A 234 -1.27 -0.78 27.29
CA ASP A 234 -2.27 -1.61 27.97
C ASP A 234 -2.65 -2.82 27.08
N PRO A 235 -2.12 -4.02 27.38
CA PRO A 235 -2.40 -5.21 26.59
C PRO A 235 -3.88 -5.63 26.59
N LYS A 236 -4.64 -5.33 27.66
CA LYS A 236 -6.06 -5.71 27.73
C LYS A 236 -6.89 -4.81 26.84
N ALA A 237 -6.56 -3.52 26.80
CA ALA A 237 -7.19 -2.58 25.87
C ALA A 237 -6.82 -2.93 24.42
N ALA A 238 -5.53 -3.15 24.14
CA ALA A 238 -5.06 -3.58 22.81
C ALA A 238 -5.75 -4.86 22.32
N ALA A 239 -5.99 -5.85 23.20
CA ALA A 239 -6.70 -7.08 22.84
C ALA A 239 -8.17 -6.85 22.41
N ARG A 240 -8.82 -5.77 22.88
CA ARG A 240 -10.17 -5.41 22.43
C ARG A 240 -10.13 -4.84 21.02
N ASP A 241 -9.22 -3.90 20.76
CA ASP A 241 -8.99 -3.32 19.44
C ASP A 241 -8.60 -4.39 18.41
N ILE A 242 -7.69 -5.30 18.79
CA ILE A 242 -7.28 -6.43 17.94
C ILE A 242 -8.50 -7.25 17.54
N ARG A 243 -9.31 -7.69 18.52
CA ARG A 243 -10.52 -8.47 18.23
C ARG A 243 -11.46 -7.70 17.31
N GLU A 244 -11.72 -6.43 17.59
CA GLU A 244 -12.70 -5.66 16.81
C GLU A 244 -12.24 -5.43 15.37
N THR A 245 -10.99 -5.00 15.18
CA THR A 245 -10.40 -4.75 13.86
C THR A 245 -10.34 -6.02 13.02
N PHE A 246 -9.80 -7.13 13.57
CA PHE A 246 -9.75 -8.41 12.86
C PHE A 246 -11.14 -8.96 12.53
N ARG A 247 -12.11 -8.85 13.44
CA ARG A 247 -13.51 -9.21 13.17
C ARG A 247 -14.07 -8.44 11.99
N ARG A 248 -13.81 -7.13 11.90
CA ARG A 248 -14.23 -6.30 10.75
C ARG A 248 -13.44 -6.57 9.48
N MET A 249 -12.35 -7.33 9.56
CA MET A 249 -11.63 -7.88 8.41
C MET A 249 -12.00 -9.34 8.11
N GLY A 250 -13.04 -9.87 8.78
CA GLY A 250 -13.58 -11.20 8.53
C GLY A 250 -12.84 -12.32 9.25
N MET A 251 -12.00 -12.00 10.24
CA MET A 251 -11.24 -12.99 11.02
C MET A 251 -11.87 -13.19 12.40
N ASN A 252 -12.02 -14.44 12.82
CA ASN A 252 -12.43 -14.79 14.18
C ASN A 252 -11.22 -14.83 15.15
N ASP A 253 -11.46 -15.14 16.43
CA ASP A 253 -10.41 -15.17 17.46
C ASP A 253 -9.30 -16.20 17.16
N GLU A 254 -9.63 -17.39 16.64
CA GLU A 254 -8.65 -18.43 16.29
C GLU A 254 -7.77 -17.99 15.11
N GLU A 255 -8.40 -17.48 14.05
CA GLU A 255 -7.71 -16.95 12.86
C GLU A 255 -6.81 -15.77 13.22
N THR A 256 -7.29 -14.87 14.09
CA THR A 256 -6.54 -13.71 14.57
C THR A 256 -5.26 -14.13 15.30
N VAL A 257 -5.37 -15.06 16.25
CA VAL A 257 -4.22 -15.56 16.99
C VAL A 257 -3.25 -16.28 16.06
N ALA A 258 -3.76 -17.12 15.15
CA ALA A 258 -2.94 -17.86 14.20
C ALA A 258 -2.16 -16.92 13.26
N LEU A 259 -2.80 -15.84 12.77
CA LEU A 259 -2.17 -14.85 11.90
C LEU A 259 -1.09 -14.06 12.64
N ILE A 260 -1.37 -13.54 13.83
CA ILE A 260 -0.41 -12.74 14.60
C ILE A 260 0.78 -13.61 15.03
N ALA A 261 0.52 -14.77 15.65
CA ALA A 261 1.59 -15.66 16.12
C ALA A 261 2.38 -16.25 14.97
N GLY A 262 1.70 -16.68 13.89
CA GLY A 262 2.34 -17.23 12.69
C GLY A 262 3.19 -16.18 11.97
N GLY A 263 2.67 -14.97 11.79
CA GLY A 263 3.40 -13.86 11.17
C GLY A 263 4.63 -13.44 11.98
N HIS A 264 4.47 -13.21 13.29
CA HIS A 264 5.56 -12.80 14.19
C HIS A 264 6.54 -13.91 14.56
N THR A 265 6.35 -15.14 14.05
CA THR A 265 7.39 -16.17 14.09
C THR A 265 8.58 -15.79 13.20
N PHE A 266 8.39 -14.88 12.23
CA PHE A 266 9.41 -14.47 11.27
C PHE A 266 9.84 -13.02 11.48
N GLY A 267 11.14 -12.77 11.33
CA GLY A 267 11.69 -11.42 11.22
C GLY A 267 11.80 -10.67 12.54
N LYS A 268 11.64 -9.34 12.45
CA LYS A 268 11.81 -8.37 13.53
C LYS A 268 11.18 -7.02 13.16
N ALA A 269 10.99 -6.17 14.15
CA ALA A 269 10.74 -4.74 13.94
C ALA A 269 12.05 -3.95 13.79
N HIS A 270 11.93 -2.69 13.34
CA HIS A 270 13.06 -1.77 13.13
C HIS A 270 12.78 -0.42 13.80
N GLY A 271 13.60 -0.06 14.77
CA GLY A 271 13.53 1.20 15.52
C GLY A 271 14.90 1.57 16.07
N ALA A 272 15.93 1.50 15.23
CA ALA A 272 17.33 1.59 15.65
C ALA A 272 17.77 3.01 16.05
N GLY A 273 17.02 4.03 15.68
CA GLY A 273 17.32 5.42 15.98
C GLY A 273 16.05 6.28 16.08
N PRO A 274 16.20 7.58 16.38
CA PRO A 274 15.08 8.50 16.50
C PRO A 274 14.25 8.59 15.22
N ALA A 275 12.92 8.64 15.35
CA ALA A 275 12.01 8.84 14.23
C ALA A 275 12.27 10.16 13.47
N THR A 276 12.88 11.16 14.12
CA THR A 276 13.28 12.44 13.50
C THR A 276 14.38 12.31 12.45
N HIS A 277 15.01 11.14 12.31
CA HIS A 277 15.97 10.85 11.24
C HIS A 277 15.33 10.25 9.99
N VAL A 278 14.05 9.89 10.06
CA VAL A 278 13.28 9.32 8.95
C VAL A 278 12.85 10.46 8.03
N GLY A 279 13.15 10.31 6.74
CA GLY A 279 12.77 11.29 5.72
C GLY A 279 11.26 11.26 5.40
N PRO A 280 10.81 12.07 4.44
CA PRO A 280 9.42 12.06 4.00
C PRO A 280 9.01 10.71 3.36
N GLU A 281 7.73 10.38 3.47
CA GLU A 281 7.07 9.25 2.83
C GLU A 281 7.10 9.37 1.28
N PRO A 282 6.92 8.27 0.52
CA PRO A 282 7.15 8.25 -0.92
C PRO A 282 6.46 9.34 -1.75
N GLU A 283 5.21 9.71 -1.44
CA GLU A 283 4.49 10.77 -2.16
C GLU A 283 5.00 12.19 -1.83
N ALA A 284 5.68 12.37 -0.71
CA ALA A 284 6.30 13.64 -0.30
C ALA A 284 7.83 13.65 -0.51
N ALA A 285 8.41 12.53 -0.94
CA ALA A 285 9.84 12.38 -1.16
C ALA A 285 10.32 13.16 -2.40
N PRO A 286 11.59 13.62 -2.40
CA PRO A 286 12.12 14.37 -3.53
C PRO A 286 12.28 13.46 -4.76
N ILE A 287 12.28 14.05 -5.96
CA ILE A 287 12.24 13.30 -7.23
C ILE A 287 13.42 12.33 -7.40
N GLU A 288 14.60 12.67 -6.87
CA GLU A 288 15.79 11.83 -6.88
C GLU A 288 15.64 10.54 -6.04
N ALA A 289 14.67 10.47 -5.13
CA ALA A 289 14.34 9.23 -4.41
C ALA A 289 13.63 8.21 -5.31
N GLN A 290 13.17 8.63 -6.50
CA GLN A 290 12.59 7.76 -7.53
C GLN A 290 11.46 6.87 -6.98
N GLY A 291 10.53 7.47 -6.24
CA GLY A 291 9.37 6.79 -5.65
C GLY A 291 9.66 5.94 -4.41
N LEU A 292 10.81 6.12 -3.78
CA LEU A 292 11.12 5.59 -2.44
C LEU A 292 10.95 6.69 -1.38
N GLY A 293 10.65 6.29 -0.16
CA GLY A 293 10.51 7.17 1.01
C GLY A 293 11.61 6.97 2.05
N GLY A 294 11.58 7.83 3.08
CA GLY A 294 12.42 7.77 4.28
C GLY A 294 12.06 6.65 5.24
#